data_AF-A0A6D0IIG0-F1
#
_entry.id   AF-A0A6D0IIG0-F1
#
_cell.length_a   1.000
_cell.length_b   1.000
_cell.length_c   1.000
_cell.angle_alpha   90.00
_cell.angle_beta   90.00
_cell.angle_gamma   90.00
#
_symmetry.space_group_name_H-M   'P 1'
#
loop_
_entity.id
_entity.type
_entity.pdbx_description
1 polymer ?
#
loop_
_entity_poly.entity_id
_entity_poly.type
_entity_poly.pdbx_seq_one_letter_code
_entity_poly.pdbx_strand_id
1 'polypeptide(L)'
;MTMPTNQCPWRMQVHHITQETPDVWTISLICHDHYPYRAGQYALVSVRNSAETLRAYTISSTPGVSEYITLTVRRIDDGVGSQWLTRDVKRGDYLWLSDAMGEFTCDDKAEDKFL
;
A
#
# COMPACT_ATOMS: atom_id res chain seq x y z
N MET A 1 10.77 0.89 16.26
CA MET A 1 9.32 0.60 16.17
C MET A 1 9.13 -0.90 16.14
N THR A 2 8.21 -1.43 16.93
CA THR A 2 7.82 -2.84 16.98
C THR A 2 6.66 -3.12 16.02
N MET A 3 6.59 -4.34 15.51
CA MET A 3 5.48 -4.81 14.67
C MET A 3 4.16 -4.76 15.47
N PRO A 4 3.10 -4.12 14.95
CA PRO A 4 1.86 -3.93 15.71
C PRO A 4 0.98 -5.17 15.73
N THR A 5 1.02 -5.98 14.66
CA THR A 5 0.24 -7.22 14.52
C THR A 5 0.95 -8.19 13.59
N ASN A 6 0.79 -9.49 13.84
CA ASN A 6 1.30 -10.55 12.96
C ASN A 6 0.61 -10.55 11.58
N GLN A 7 -0.56 -9.90 11.45
CA GLN A 7 -1.24 -9.75 10.16
C GLN A 7 -0.57 -8.75 9.23
N CYS A 8 0.31 -7.89 9.75
CA CYS A 8 1.04 -6.90 8.96
C CYS A 8 2.55 -6.97 9.27
N PRO A 9 3.26 -8.02 8.82
CA PRO A 9 4.65 -8.22 9.19
C PRO A 9 5.62 -7.35 8.39
N TRP A 10 5.19 -6.81 7.24
CA TRP A 10 6.08 -6.12 6.32
C TRP A 10 6.24 -4.66 6.70
N ARG A 11 7.40 -4.34 7.26
CA ARG A 11 7.77 -2.96 7.56
C ARG A 11 8.20 -2.23 6.29
N MET A 12 7.44 -1.20 5.94
CA MET A 12 7.66 -0.36 4.76
C MET A 12 8.11 1.04 5.19
N GLN A 13 9.18 1.57 4.59
CA GLN A 13 9.55 2.96 4.79
C GLN A 13 8.92 3.84 3.71
N VAL A 14 8.36 4.97 4.12
CA VAL A 14 7.79 5.96 3.22
C VAL A 14 8.92 6.74 2.55
N HIS A 15 9.08 6.58 1.25
CA HIS A 15 10.13 7.23 0.48
C HIS A 15 9.68 8.54 -0.16
N HIS A 16 8.52 8.54 -0.84
CA HIS A 16 7.91 9.74 -1.41
C HIS A 16 6.41 9.76 -1.14
N ILE A 17 5.85 10.97 -1.06
CA ILE A 17 4.42 11.21 -1.04
C ILE A 17 4.15 12.27 -2.11
N THR A 18 3.36 11.90 -3.11
CA THR A 18 2.96 12.79 -4.19
C THR A 18 1.47 13.07 -4.06
N GLN A 19 1.06 14.33 -4.16
CA GLN A 19 -0.34 14.69 -4.28
C GLN A 19 -0.71 14.71 -5.77
N GLU A 20 -1.47 13.72 -6.21
CA GLU A 20 -1.87 13.57 -7.62
C GLU A 20 -3.02 14.53 -7.97
N THR A 21 -3.96 14.69 -7.04
CA THR A 21 -5.13 15.59 -7.18
C THR A 21 -5.44 16.26 -5.83
N PRO A 22 -6.40 17.21 -5.76
CA PRO A 22 -6.81 17.79 -4.48
C PRO A 22 -7.26 16.77 -3.41
N ASP A 23 -7.68 15.57 -3.83
CA ASP A 23 -8.19 14.50 -2.97
C ASP A 23 -7.49 13.14 -3.13
N VAL A 24 -6.41 13.03 -3.92
CA VAL A 24 -5.67 11.77 -4.15
C VAL A 24 -4.19 11.96 -3.94
N TRP A 25 -3.56 11.00 -3.26
CA TRP A 25 -2.13 10.93 -3.04
C TRP A 25 -1.57 9.56 -3.40
N THR A 26 -0.35 9.53 -3.89
CA THR A 26 0.42 8.30 -4.07
C THR A 26 1.56 8.26 -3.06
N ILE A 27 1.59 7.20 -2.26
CA ILE A 27 2.62 6.93 -1.26
C ILE A 27 3.56 5.88 -1.83
N SER A 28 4.83 6.23 -1.98
CA SER A 28 5.89 5.33 -2.44
C SER A 28 6.63 4.72 -1.26
N LEU A 29 6.73 3.40 -1.25
CA LEU A 29 7.20 2.59 -0.15
C LEU A 29 8.42 1.78 -0.55
N ILE A 30 9.38 1.67 0.38
CA ILE A 30 10.52 0.78 0.29
C ILE A 30 10.36 -0.32 1.34
N CYS A 31 10.35 -1.57 0.88
CA CYS A 31 10.57 -2.71 1.76
C CYS A 31 12.09 -2.89 1.92
N HIS A 32 12.56 -3.07 3.15
CA HIS A 32 13.99 -3.35 3.39
C HIS A 32 14.36 -4.79 2.98
N ASP A 33 13.34 -5.64 2.83
CA ASP A 33 13.42 -6.99 2.30
C ASP A 33 12.71 -7.04 0.93
N HIS A 34 12.57 -8.24 0.37
CA HIS A 34 11.77 -8.45 -0.83
C HIS A 34 10.28 -8.62 -0.45
N TYR A 35 9.40 -7.77 -0.98
CA TYR A 35 7.95 -7.89 -0.83
C TYR A 35 7.32 -8.47 -2.10
N PRO A 36 7.00 -9.77 -2.13
CA PRO A 36 6.41 -10.40 -3.30
C PRO A 36 4.94 -10.02 -3.46
N TYR A 37 4.54 -9.64 -4.67
CA TYR A 37 3.15 -9.37 -5.02
C TYR A 37 2.90 -9.53 -6.52
N ARG A 38 1.65 -9.78 -6.90
CA ARG A 38 1.18 -9.83 -8.30
C ARG A 38 0.38 -8.56 -8.63
N ALA A 39 0.38 -8.18 -9.91
CA ALA A 39 -0.40 -7.02 -10.36
C ALA A 39 -1.89 -7.24 -10.08
N GLY A 40 -2.57 -6.22 -9.54
CA GLY A 40 -3.99 -6.24 -9.18
C GLY A 40 -4.29 -6.68 -7.74
N GLN A 41 -3.29 -7.17 -7.00
CA GLN A 41 -3.43 -7.49 -5.57
C GLN A 41 -3.51 -6.24 -4.67
N TYR A 42 -3.99 -6.46 -3.45
CA TYR A 42 -4.03 -5.45 -2.38
C TYR A 42 -3.30 -5.93 -1.13
N ALA A 43 -2.97 -5.02 -0.24
CA ALA A 43 -2.42 -5.33 1.08
C ALA A 43 -3.26 -4.65 2.17
N LEU A 44 -3.31 -5.25 3.35
CA LEU A 44 -3.80 -4.56 4.54
C LEU A 44 -2.70 -3.64 5.05
N VAL A 45 -3.07 -2.41 5.38
CA VAL A 45 -2.23 -1.45 6.08
C VAL A 45 -2.69 -1.35 7.53
N SER A 46 -1.76 -1.48 8.47
CA SER A 46 -1.99 -1.18 9.88
C SER A 46 -2.06 0.33 10.10
N VAL A 47 -3.28 0.85 10.23
CA VAL A 47 -3.52 2.28 10.36
C VAL A 47 -3.01 2.77 11.71
N ARG A 48 -2.19 3.82 11.71
CA ARG A 48 -1.56 4.39 12.92
C ARG A 48 -0.79 3.34 13.76
N ASN A 49 -0.25 2.30 13.12
CA ASN A 49 0.40 1.19 13.81
C ASN A 49 -0.53 0.47 14.82
N SER A 50 -1.84 0.44 14.55
CA SER A 50 -2.83 -0.27 15.36
C SER A 50 -3.00 -1.71 14.88
N ALA A 51 -3.09 -2.65 15.83
CA ALA A 51 -3.47 -4.03 15.54
C ALA A 51 -4.95 -4.19 15.17
N GLU A 52 -5.80 -3.23 15.56
CA GLU A 52 -7.26 -3.33 15.46
C GLU A 52 -7.80 -2.66 14.19
N THR A 53 -7.09 -1.66 13.66
CA THR A 53 -7.53 -0.90 12.49
C THR A 53 -6.69 -1.26 11.28
N LEU A 54 -7.16 -2.26 10.54
CA LEU A 54 -6.59 -2.65 9.25
C LEU A 54 -7.46 -2.13 8.10
N ARG A 55 -6.83 -1.66 7.03
CA ARG A 55 -7.51 -1.20 5.82
C ARG A 55 -6.83 -1.73 4.58
N ALA A 56 -7.62 -2.26 3.66
CA ALA A 56 -7.14 -2.76 2.38
C ALA A 56 -6.83 -1.60 1.42
N TYR A 57 -5.67 -1.66 0.78
CA TYR A 57 -5.29 -0.77 -0.32
C TYR A 57 -4.65 -1.58 -1.45
N THR A 58 -5.14 -1.39 -2.68
CA THR A 58 -4.57 -1.99 -3.88
C THR A 58 -3.15 -1.47 -4.10
N ILE A 59 -2.24 -2.36 -4.45
CA ILE A 59 -0.87 -2.00 -4.81
C ILE A 59 -0.90 -1.45 -6.24
N SER A 60 -0.58 -0.16 -6.39
CA SER A 60 -0.68 0.54 -7.68
C SER A 60 0.59 0.44 -8.53
N SER A 61 1.68 -0.12 -8.01
CA SER A 61 2.95 -0.29 -8.71
C SER A 61 3.01 -1.60 -9.50
N THR A 62 3.80 -1.63 -10.59
CA THR A 62 3.99 -2.83 -11.42
C THR A 62 5.11 -3.71 -10.84
N PRO A 63 4.83 -4.97 -10.45
CA PRO A 63 5.86 -5.87 -9.91
C PRO A 63 7.02 -6.06 -10.90
N GLY A 64 8.25 -5.97 -10.40
CA GLY A 64 9.47 -6.16 -11.22
C GLY A 64 9.82 -5.03 -12.18
N VAL A 65 8.98 -3.97 -12.27
CA VAL A 65 9.22 -2.81 -13.15
C VAL A 65 9.31 -1.52 -12.34
N SER A 66 8.39 -1.29 -11.41
CA SER A 66 8.38 -0.09 -10.57
C SER A 66 9.51 -0.12 -9.54
N GLU A 67 10.17 1.03 -9.35
CA GLU A 67 11.23 1.20 -8.35
C GLU A 67 10.72 1.10 -6.90
N TYR A 68 9.47 1.52 -6.67
CA TYR A 68 8.84 1.53 -5.34
C TYR A 68 7.51 0.76 -5.37
N ILE A 69 7.14 0.22 -4.21
CA ILE A 69 5.78 -0.26 -3.97
C ILE A 69 4.92 0.98 -3.76
N THR A 70 3.82 1.15 -4.51
CA THR A 70 2.99 2.34 -4.37
C THR A 70 1.58 2.01 -3.91
N LEU A 71 1.03 2.87 -3.05
CA LEU A 71 -0.38 2.90 -2.68
C LEU A 71 -0.96 4.24 -3.13
N THR A 72 -1.91 4.22 -4.06
CA THR A 72 -2.63 5.42 -4.49
C THR A 72 -3.95 5.52 -3.74
N VAL A 73 -4.06 6.53 -2.89
CA VAL A 73 -5.09 6.66 -1.86
C VAL A 73 -5.90 7.92 -2.12
N ARG A 74 -7.20 7.73 -2.35
CA ARG A 74 -8.16 8.83 -2.28
C ARG A 74 -8.50 9.13 -0.82
N ARG A 75 -8.41 10.39 -0.42
CA ARG A 75 -8.88 10.86 0.88
C ARG A 75 -10.39 10.81 0.92
N ILE A 76 -10.92 10.22 1.98
CA ILE A 76 -12.35 10.19 2.29
C ILE A 76 -12.56 11.04 3.53
N ASP A 77 -13.55 11.92 3.50
CA ASP A 77 -13.92 12.72 4.67
C ASP A 77 -14.35 11.79 5.80
N ASP A 78 -13.89 12.09 7.01
CA ASP A 78 -14.01 11.27 8.22
C ASP A 78 -13.43 9.83 8.13
N GLY A 79 -12.69 9.53 7.06
CA GLY A 79 -12.03 8.24 6.85
C GLY A 79 -10.76 8.08 7.68
N VAL A 80 -10.77 7.22 8.70
CA VAL A 80 -9.63 7.01 9.61
C VAL A 80 -8.33 6.64 8.89
N GLY A 81 -8.39 5.66 7.98
CA GLY A 81 -7.20 5.16 7.26
C GLY A 81 -6.70 6.13 6.18
N SER A 82 -7.61 6.61 5.34
CA SER A 82 -7.25 7.50 4.23
C SER A 82 -6.80 8.88 4.70
N GLN A 83 -7.40 9.45 5.76
CA GLN A 83 -6.90 10.70 6.33
C GLN A 83 -5.52 10.53 6.95
N TRP A 84 -5.28 9.46 7.71
CA TRP A 84 -3.97 9.21 8.30
C TRP A 84 -2.88 9.10 7.23
N LEU A 85 -3.10 8.27 6.21
CA LEU A 85 -2.16 8.08 5.10
C LEU A 85 -1.90 9.36 4.29
N THR A 86 -2.90 10.23 4.12
CA THR A 86 -2.79 11.42 3.26
C THR A 86 -2.41 12.70 4.01
N ARG A 87 -2.55 12.77 5.34
CA ARG A 87 -2.30 13.99 6.12
C ARG A 87 -1.22 13.85 7.17
N ASP A 88 -1.14 12.70 7.84
CA ASP A 88 -0.28 12.53 9.00
C ASP A 88 1.04 11.84 8.66
N VAL A 89 0.99 10.88 7.72
CA VAL A 89 2.17 10.15 7.26
C VAL A 89 3.11 11.08 6.49
N LYS A 90 4.41 10.97 6.77
CA LYS A 90 5.47 11.77 6.17
C LYS A 90 6.57 10.89 5.60
N ARG A 91 7.38 11.46 4.71
CA ARG A 91 8.61 10.83 4.24
C ARG A 91 9.49 10.46 5.44
N GLY A 92 10.03 9.25 5.41
CA GLY A 92 10.84 8.67 6.48
C GLY A 92 10.05 7.87 7.52
N ASP A 93 8.72 8.02 7.58
CA ASP A 93 7.87 7.22 8.46
C ASP A 93 7.86 5.74 8.04
N TYR A 94 7.42 4.89 8.96
CA TYR A 94 7.22 3.47 8.70
C TYR A 94 5.74 3.10 8.75
N LEU A 95 5.33 2.27 7.78
CA LEU A 95 4.03 1.61 7.72
C LEU A 95 4.22 0.09 7.84
N TRP A 96 3.15 -0.61 8.17
CA TRP A 96 3.15 -2.07 8.24
C TRP A 96 2.08 -2.63 7.31
N LEU A 97 2.50 -3.52 6.41
CA LEU A 97 1.64 -4.17 5.42
C LEU A 97 1.49 -5.67 5.72
N SER A 98 0.33 -6.24 5.41
CA SER A 98 0.16 -7.70 5.29
C SER A 98 0.93 -8.25 4.10
N ASP A 99 0.95 -9.58 3.94
CA ASP A 99 1.22 -10.17 2.63
C ASP A 99 0.26 -9.59 1.59
N ALA A 100 0.66 -9.63 0.31
CA ALA A 100 -0.23 -9.29 -0.79
C ALA A 100 -1.35 -10.33 -0.90
N MET A 101 -2.58 -9.86 -1.05
CA MET A 101 -3.80 -10.67 -1.06
C MET A 101 -4.66 -10.33 -2.28
N GLY A 102 -5.59 -11.23 -2.57
CA GLY A 102 -6.56 -11.09 -3.65
C GLY A 102 -6.17 -11.88 -4.90
N GLU A 103 -7.21 -12.32 -5.62
CA GLU A 103 -7.09 -13.15 -6.83
C GLU A 103 -7.37 -12.35 -8.12
N PHE A 104 -7.62 -11.04 -8.00
CA PHE A 104 -7.76 -10.16 -9.16
C PHE A 104 -6.39 -9.90 -9.77
N THR A 105 -5.92 -10.85 -10.57
CA THR A 105 -4.60 -10.83 -11.21
C THR A 105 -4.73 -11.07 -12.71
N CYS A 106 -3.71 -10.70 -13.48
CA CYS A 106 -3.70 -10.80 -14.94
C CYS A 106 -2.61 -11.70 -15.51
N ASP A 107 -1.71 -12.22 -14.68
CA ASP A 107 -0.56 -13.03 -15.08
C ASP A 107 -0.90 -14.49 -15.39
N ASP A 108 -2.07 -14.97 -14.99
CA ASP A 108 -2.61 -16.29 -15.35
C ASP A 108 -3.44 -16.26 -16.64
N LYS A 109 -3.63 -15.09 -17.24
CA LYS A 109 -4.48 -14.94 -18.42
C LYS A 109 -3.66 -14.78 -19.69
N ALA A 110 -3.93 -15.68 -20.64
CA ALA A 110 -3.19 -15.79 -21.90
C ALA A 110 -3.56 -14.73 -22.96
N GLU A 111 -4.55 -13.87 -22.70
CA GLU A 111 -5.03 -12.88 -23.67
C GLU A 111 -4.36 -11.52 -23.46
N ASP A 112 -3.90 -10.91 -24.56
CA ASP A 112 -3.26 -9.59 -24.55
C ASP A 112 -4.22 -8.43 -24.20
N LYS A 113 -5.53 -8.69 -24.05
CA LYS A 113 -6.55 -7.67 -23.79
C LYS A 113 -7.55 -8.16 -22.73
N PHE A 114 -7.83 -7.29 -21.76
CA PHE A 114 -8.75 -7.55 -20.65
C PHE A 114 -9.93 -6.57 -20.65
N LEU A 115 -10.78 -6.60 -21.67
CA LEU A 115 -12.00 -5.77 -21.76
C LEU A 115 -13.09 -6.45 -22.59
#